data_AF-A0A2S8F5B3-F1
#
_entry.id   AF-A0A2S8F5B3-F1
#
_cell.length_a   1.000
_cell.length_b   1.000
_cell.length_c   1.000
_cell.angle_alpha   90.00
_cell.angle_beta   90.00
_cell.angle_gamma   90.00
#
_symmetry.space_group_name_H-M   'P 1'
#
loop_
_entity.id
_entity.type
_entity.pdbx_description
1 polymer ?
#
loop_
_entity_poly.entity_id
_entity_poly.type
_entity_poly.pdbx_seq_one_letter_code
_entity_poly.pdbx_strand_id
1 'polypeptide(L)'
;MAGKREVLLTDEQWDMVKPFIPEVPRTRRGGRPRADDRACFEGILWVLRSGARWKDLPDWYPSPSTCWRRLAEWEEAGVFVDMWHAFIDELDEQGRINWDEVFMDGSFAPAKKGATTWVKPNVEKVQSGWWWQMAKEYLWHVPSTRRRKRK
;
A
#
# COMPACT_ATOMS: atom_id res chain seq x y z
N MET A 1 27.72 -7.07 -14.19
CA MET A 1 26.77 -7.06 -15.31
C MET A 1 25.69 -6.05 -14.97
N ALA A 2 25.70 -4.85 -15.56
CA ALA A 2 24.65 -3.88 -15.34
C ALA A 2 23.39 -4.36 -16.07
N GLY A 3 22.43 -4.89 -15.32
CA GLY A 3 21.13 -5.27 -15.86
C GLY A 3 20.38 -4.03 -16.34
N LYS A 4 19.66 -4.16 -17.45
CA LYS A 4 18.78 -3.12 -17.96
C LYS A 4 17.63 -2.94 -16.97
N ARG A 5 17.24 -1.68 -16.70
CA ARG A 5 16.06 -1.38 -15.88
C ARG A 5 14.85 -2.10 -16.49
N GLU A 6 14.26 -3.00 -15.71
CA GLU A 6 12.96 -3.60 -16.04
C GLU A 6 11.91 -2.49 -15.87
N VAL A 7 11.33 -2.07 -17.00
CA VAL A 7 10.21 -1.12 -17.01
C VAL A 7 8.97 -1.93 -16.65
N LEU A 8 8.51 -1.78 -15.40
CA LEU A 8 7.35 -2.49 -14.88
C LEU A 8 6.02 -1.82 -15.23
N LEU A 9 6.06 -0.53 -15.54
CA LEU A 9 4.88 0.25 -15.92
C LEU A 9 5.07 0.85 -17.31
N THR A 10 4.07 0.68 -18.15
CA THR A 10 3.91 1.48 -19.37
C THR A 10 3.70 2.96 -19.02
N ASP A 11 3.92 3.85 -19.99
CA ASP A 11 3.69 5.27 -19.78
C ASP A 11 2.22 5.57 -19.46
N GLU A 12 1.29 4.88 -20.13
CA GLU A 12 -0.16 4.99 -19.88
C GLU A 12 -0.52 4.59 -18.44
N GLN A 13 0.02 3.47 -17.95
CA GLN A 13 -0.19 3.06 -16.56
C GLN A 13 0.41 4.05 -15.59
N TRP A 14 1.58 4.61 -15.91
CA TRP A 14 2.18 5.64 -15.06
C TRP A 14 1.32 6.90 -15.00
N ASP A 15 0.73 7.31 -16.11
CA ASP A 15 -0.17 8.48 -16.16
C ASP A 15 -1.46 8.25 -15.35
N MET A 16 -1.88 7.00 -15.16
CA MET A 16 -2.96 6.66 -14.22
C MET A 16 -2.51 6.74 -12.75
N VAL A 17 -1.26 6.40 -12.44
CA VAL A 17 -0.73 6.38 -11.05
C VAL A 17 -0.35 7.77 -10.57
N LYS A 18 0.31 8.55 -11.43
CA LYS A 18 0.92 9.84 -11.11
C LYS A 18 -0.01 10.83 -10.38
N PRO A 19 -1.31 10.96 -10.72
CA PRO A 19 -2.21 11.90 -10.06
C PRO A 19 -2.40 11.67 -8.56
N PHE A 20 -2.22 10.44 -8.08
CA PHE A 20 -2.37 10.09 -6.67
C PHE A 20 -1.12 10.41 -5.85
N ILE A 21 0.01 10.69 -6.50
CA ILE A 21 1.27 10.94 -5.81
C ILE A 21 1.32 12.41 -5.36
N PRO A 22 1.46 12.69 -4.05
CA PRO A 22 1.50 14.06 -3.56
C PRO A 22 2.68 14.85 -4.14
N GLU A 23 2.39 16.03 -4.67
CA GLU A 23 3.45 16.95 -5.09
C GLU A 23 4.18 17.50 -3.86
N VAL A 24 5.44 17.10 -3.68
CA VAL A 24 6.28 17.62 -2.61
C VAL A 24 7.09 18.80 -3.14
N PRO A 25 6.85 20.04 -2.67
CA PRO A 25 7.56 21.21 -3.17
C PRO A 25 9.05 21.10 -2.83
N ARG A 26 9.90 21.51 -3.78
CA ARG A 26 11.34 21.61 -3.54
C ARG A 26 11.60 22.61 -2.40
N THR A 27 12.39 22.19 -1.42
CA THR A 27 12.72 23.05 -0.29
C THR A 27 13.57 24.23 -0.78
N ARG A 28 13.22 25.46 -0.39
CA ARG A 28 14.04 26.66 -0.69
C ARG A 28 15.41 26.63 -0.01
N ARG A 29 15.56 25.82 1.04
CA ARG A 29 16.80 25.67 1.82
C ARG A 29 17.84 24.76 1.15
N GLY A 30 17.54 24.20 -0.02
CA GLY A 30 18.43 23.29 -0.75
C GLY A 30 18.44 21.88 -0.17
N GLY A 31 19.34 21.04 -0.71
CA GLY A 31 19.48 19.63 -0.36
C GLY A 31 19.54 18.73 -1.59
N ARG A 32 19.76 17.43 -1.38
CA ARG A 32 19.73 16.44 -2.48
C ARG A 32 18.33 16.44 -3.09
N PRO A 33 18.20 16.60 -4.43
CA PRO A 33 16.90 16.48 -5.08
C PRO A 33 16.22 15.16 -4.73
N ARG A 34 14.90 15.22 -4.57
CA ARG A 34 14.06 14.04 -4.39
C ARG A 34 14.27 13.11 -5.60
N ALA A 35 14.38 11.81 -5.34
CA ALA A 35 14.51 10.82 -6.40
C ALA A 35 13.22 10.76 -7.23
N ASP A 36 13.36 10.42 -8.50
CA ASP A 36 12.24 10.28 -9.43
C ASP A 36 11.16 9.32 -8.89
N ASP A 37 9.91 9.77 -8.93
CA ASP A 37 8.78 9.11 -8.28
C ASP A 37 8.42 7.84 -9.03
N ARG A 38 8.47 7.84 -10.37
CA ARG A 38 8.26 6.64 -11.19
C ARG A 38 9.31 5.58 -10.88
N ALA A 39 10.58 5.96 -10.82
CA ALA A 39 11.67 5.05 -10.48
C ALA A 39 11.52 4.47 -9.07
N CYS A 40 11.06 5.25 -8.09
CA CYS A 40 10.75 4.74 -6.75
C CYS A 40 9.58 3.77 -6.78
N PHE A 41 8.50 4.11 -7.48
CA PHE A 41 7.31 3.27 -7.59
C PHE A 41 7.60 1.94 -8.28
N GLU A 42 8.33 1.93 -9.39
CA GLU A 42 8.78 0.71 -10.05
C GLU A 42 9.70 -0.13 -9.15
N GLY A 43 10.60 0.51 -8.38
CA GLY A 43 11.43 -0.21 -7.39
C GLY A 43 10.59 -0.89 -6.30
N ILE A 44 9.53 -0.22 -5.82
CA ILE A 44 8.57 -0.80 -4.87
C ILE A 44 7.84 -1.99 -5.51
N LEU A 45 7.31 -1.84 -6.74
CA LEU A 45 6.64 -2.91 -7.46
C LEU A 45 7.53 -4.13 -7.68
N TRP A 46 8.82 -3.91 -7.99
CA TRP A 46 9.77 -5.00 -8.16
C TRP A 46 9.90 -5.83 -6.88
N VAL A 47 10.01 -5.18 -5.71
CA VAL A 47 10.08 -5.85 -4.41
C VAL A 47 8.78 -6.59 -4.11
N LEU A 48 7.62 -5.97 -4.34
CA LEU A 48 6.32 -6.57 -4.09
C LEU A 48 6.06 -7.79 -4.97
N ARG A 49 6.45 -7.73 -6.26
CA ARG A 49 6.27 -8.81 -7.22
C ARG A 49 7.23 -9.98 -6.98
N SER A 50 8.48 -9.69 -6.61
CA SER A 50 9.51 -10.71 -6.42
C SER A 50 9.53 -11.31 -5.02
N GLY A 51 9.02 -10.60 -4.01
CA GLY A 51 9.18 -10.94 -2.60
C GLY A 51 10.64 -10.86 -2.10
N ALA A 52 11.55 -10.28 -2.89
CA ALA A 52 12.95 -10.15 -2.54
C ALA A 52 13.17 -9.17 -1.37
N ARG A 53 14.32 -9.26 -0.70
CA ARG A 53 14.65 -8.32 0.37
C ARG A 53 14.97 -6.97 -0.26
N TRP A 54 14.64 -5.88 0.42
CA TRP A 54 15.00 -4.52 -0.01
C TRP A 54 16.47 -4.35 -0.39
N LYS A 55 17.40 -4.99 0.34
CA LYS A 55 18.84 -4.92 0.06
C LYS A 55 19.25 -5.60 -1.26
N ASP A 56 18.39 -6.45 -1.81
CA ASP A 56 18.60 -7.14 -3.09
C ASP A 56 17.93 -6.36 -4.24
N LEU A 57 17.35 -5.17 -3.98
CA LEU A 57 16.81 -4.29 -5.02
C LEU A 57 17.94 -3.92 -6.00
N PRO A 58 17.74 -4.10 -7.31
CA PRO A 58 18.77 -3.79 -8.29
C PRO A 58 19.22 -2.33 -8.31
N ASP A 59 20.52 -2.11 -8.57
CA ASP A 59 21.17 -0.79 -8.51
C ASP A 59 20.68 0.23 -9.55
N TRP A 60 19.89 -0.19 -10.55
CA TRP A 60 19.28 0.71 -11.52
C TRP A 60 17.99 1.38 -11.00
N TYR A 61 17.48 0.98 -9.83
CA TYR A 61 16.45 1.69 -9.10
C TYR A 61 17.08 2.67 -8.09
N PRO A 62 16.31 3.64 -7.55
CA PRO A 62 16.75 4.42 -6.40
C PRO A 62 17.11 3.51 -5.22
N SER A 63 17.93 4.01 -4.30
CA SER A 63 18.43 3.17 -3.20
C SER A 63 17.30 2.50 -2.41
N PRO A 64 17.51 1.29 -1.88
CA PRO A 64 16.50 0.57 -1.10
C PRO A 64 15.82 1.43 -0.02
N SER A 65 16.61 2.19 0.73
CA SER A 65 16.12 3.09 1.77
C SER A 65 15.25 4.24 1.22
N THR A 66 15.56 4.72 0.01
CA THR A 66 14.77 5.76 -0.65
C THR A 66 13.41 5.21 -1.07
N CYS A 67 13.38 4.04 -1.70
CA CYS A 67 12.14 3.37 -2.11
C CYS A 67 11.28 3.02 -0.90
N TRP A 68 11.88 2.45 0.17
CA TRP A 68 11.15 2.14 1.40
C TRP A 68 10.56 3.39 2.07
N ARG A 69 11.34 4.47 2.18
CA ARG A 69 10.82 5.73 2.73
C ARG A 69 9.66 6.27 1.89
N ARG A 70 9.73 6.09 0.56
CA ARG A 70 8.66 6.52 -0.33
C ARG A 70 7.39 5.69 -0.16
N LEU A 71 7.53 4.38 -0.02
CA LEU A 71 6.43 3.48 0.31
C LEU A 71 5.73 3.93 1.61
N ALA A 72 6.50 4.20 2.67
CA ALA A 72 5.95 4.64 3.96
C ALA A 72 5.24 6.00 3.86
N GLU A 73 5.84 6.96 3.15
CA GLU A 73 5.25 8.28 2.94
C GLU A 73 3.93 8.21 2.16
N TRP A 74 3.89 7.39 1.11
CA TRP A 74 2.69 7.21 0.29
C TRP A 74 1.61 6.39 0.99
N GLU A 75 1.99 5.44 1.84
CA GLU A 75 1.06 4.75 2.72
C GLU A 75 0.41 5.73 3.71
N GLU A 76 1.21 6.55 4.40
CA GLU A 76 0.69 7.52 5.36
C GLU A 76 -0.21 8.57 4.69
N ALA A 77 0.10 8.93 3.44
CA ALA A 77 -0.70 9.84 2.64
C ALA A 77 -1.95 9.19 1.98
N GLY A 78 -2.17 7.89 2.15
CA GLY A 78 -3.35 7.19 1.58
C GLY A 78 -3.28 6.90 0.08
N VAL A 79 -2.14 7.13 -0.57
CA VAL A 79 -1.96 7.01 -2.03
C VAL A 79 -2.46 5.67 -2.58
N PHE A 80 -2.10 4.57 -1.93
CA PHE A 80 -2.49 3.23 -2.39
C PHE A 80 -3.99 2.96 -2.23
N VAL A 81 -4.61 3.53 -1.19
CA VAL A 81 -6.06 3.42 -0.97
C VAL A 81 -6.80 4.19 -2.04
N ASP A 82 -6.37 5.42 -2.33
CA ASP A 82 -6.99 6.25 -3.36
C ASP A 82 -6.84 5.64 -4.76
N MET A 83 -5.66 5.09 -5.06
CA MET A 83 -5.43 4.33 -6.30
C MET A 83 -6.34 3.10 -6.41
N TRP A 84 -6.56 2.39 -5.29
CA TRP A 84 -7.42 1.22 -5.26
C TRP A 84 -8.89 1.58 -5.48
N HIS A 85 -9.37 2.64 -4.85
CA HIS A 85 -10.73 3.14 -5.08
C HIS A 85 -10.93 3.55 -6.52
N ALA A 86 -10.03 4.34 -7.09
CA ALA A 86 -10.13 4.76 -8.50
C ALA A 86 -10.15 3.56 -9.46
N PHE A 87 -9.39 2.50 -9.16
CA PHE A 87 -9.40 1.29 -9.96
C PHE A 87 -10.72 0.50 -9.83
N ILE A 88 -11.29 0.41 -8.63
CA ILE A 88 -12.60 -0.19 -8.41
C ILE A 88 -13.69 0.61 -9.15
N ASP A 89 -13.69 1.93 -9.00
CA ASP A 89 -14.70 2.81 -9.61
C ASP A 89 -14.69 2.66 -11.14
N GLU A 90 -13.51 2.62 -11.77
CA GLU A 90 -13.38 2.38 -13.21
C GLU A 90 -13.94 1.00 -13.62
N LEU A 91 -13.66 -0.06 -12.84
CA LEU A 91 -14.19 -1.39 -13.13
C LEU A 91 -15.71 -1.47 -12.94
N ASP A 92 -16.25 -0.72 -11.98
CA ASP A 92 -17.70 -0.61 -11.76
C ASP A 92 -18.38 0.12 -12.92
N GLU A 93 -17.83 1.25 -13.37
CA GLU A 93 -18.32 2.01 -14.53
C GLU A 93 -18.31 1.16 -15.80
N GLN A 94 -17.32 0.27 -15.96
CA GLN A 94 -17.26 -0.69 -17.06
C GLN A 94 -18.21 -1.89 -16.90
N GLY A 95 -18.93 -2.00 -15.78
CA GLY A 95 -19.82 -3.13 -15.47
C GLY A 95 -19.07 -4.46 -15.29
N ARG A 96 -17.79 -4.39 -14.88
CA ARG A 96 -16.90 -5.55 -14.74
C ARG A 96 -16.83 -6.08 -13.31
N ILE A 97 -17.48 -5.40 -12.36
CA ILE A 97 -17.63 -5.85 -10.98
C ILE A 97 -18.99 -6.50 -10.82
N ASN A 98 -19.02 -7.75 -10.37
CA ASN A 98 -20.23 -8.41 -9.94
C ASN A 98 -20.43 -8.17 -8.43
N TRP A 99 -21.36 -7.29 -8.07
CA TRP A 99 -21.67 -6.96 -6.68
C TRP A 99 -22.51 -8.02 -5.95
N ASP A 100 -23.09 -8.98 -6.67
CA ASP A 100 -23.86 -10.08 -6.06
C ASP A 100 -22.94 -11.12 -5.39
N GLU A 101 -21.64 -11.10 -5.72
CA GLU A 101 -20.64 -12.05 -5.22
C GLU A 101 -19.46 -11.32 -4.56
N VAL A 102 -19.24 -11.55 -3.26
CA VAL A 102 -18.11 -10.98 -2.51
C VAL A 102 -17.23 -12.11 -1.98
N PHE A 103 -15.96 -12.10 -2.37
CA PHE A 103 -14.95 -13.00 -1.81
C PHE A 103 -14.23 -12.28 -0.67
N MET A 104 -14.44 -12.77 0.56
CA MET A 104 -13.71 -12.29 1.72
C MET A 104 -12.45 -13.16 1.87
N ASP A 105 -11.29 -12.63 1.51
CA ASP A 105 -10.03 -13.24 1.88
C ASP A 105 -9.63 -12.84 3.32
N GLY A 106 -8.77 -13.65 3.93
CA GLY A 106 -8.29 -13.40 5.27
C GLY A 106 -6.88 -13.94 5.42
N SER A 107 -5.98 -13.12 5.96
CA SER A 107 -4.64 -13.57 6.34
C SER A 107 -4.62 -13.91 7.82
N PHE A 108 -4.27 -15.16 8.15
CA PHE A 108 -4.07 -15.59 9.53
C PHE A 108 -2.64 -15.25 9.96
N ALA A 109 -2.48 -14.23 10.79
CA ALA A 109 -1.21 -13.97 11.47
C ALA A 109 -1.22 -14.69 12.84
N PRO A 110 -0.25 -15.58 13.13
CA PRO A 110 -0.18 -16.20 14.44
C PRO A 110 0.03 -15.14 15.53
N ALA A 111 -0.72 -15.26 16.62
CA ALA A 111 -0.54 -14.38 17.78
C ALA A 111 0.90 -14.51 18.28
N LYS A 112 1.60 -13.38 18.48
CA LYS A 112 2.90 -13.39 19.17
C LYS A 112 2.72 -14.10 20.50
N LYS A 113 3.45 -15.21 20.69
CA LYS A 113 3.50 -16.08 21.88
C LYS A 113 2.44 -17.20 21.99
N GLY A 114 1.74 -17.56 20.92
CA GLY A 114 0.92 -18.79 20.90
C GLY A 114 -0.27 -18.78 21.86
N ALA A 115 -0.80 -17.59 22.20
CA ALA A 115 -1.96 -17.48 23.05
C ALA A 115 -3.22 -18.01 22.32
N THR A 116 -3.87 -19.00 22.91
CA THR A 116 -5.14 -19.59 22.42
C THR A 116 -6.33 -18.64 22.58
N THR A 117 -6.20 -17.63 23.44
CA THR A 117 -7.29 -16.74 23.83
C THR A 117 -7.09 -15.36 23.24
N TRP A 118 -8.11 -14.84 22.56
CA TRP A 118 -8.15 -13.45 22.11
C TRP A 118 -8.13 -12.49 23.30
N VAL A 119 -7.01 -11.78 23.46
CA VAL A 119 -6.86 -10.71 24.45
C VAL A 119 -6.86 -9.37 23.72
N LYS A 120 -7.44 -8.33 24.33
CA LYS A 120 -7.37 -6.97 23.76
C LYS A 120 -5.89 -6.60 23.53
N PRO A 121 -5.51 -6.15 22.33
CA PRO A 121 -4.15 -5.71 22.07
C PRO A 121 -3.79 -4.57 23.03
N ASN A 122 -2.63 -4.67 23.68
CA ASN A 122 -2.08 -3.55 24.43
C ASN A 122 -1.59 -2.52 23.40
N VAL A 123 -2.18 -1.33 23.40
CA VAL A 123 -2.03 -0.27 22.38
C VAL A 123 -0.55 0.05 22.07
N GLU A 124 0.31 -0.12 23.06
CA GLU A 124 1.75 0.16 23.00
C GLU A 124 2.58 -0.86 22.20
N LYS A 125 2.02 -2.03 21.86
CA LYS A 125 2.75 -3.15 21.21
C LYS A 125 2.17 -3.58 19.87
N VAL A 126 1.47 -2.69 19.18
CA VAL A 126 1.05 -2.94 17.79
C VAL A 126 2.26 -2.74 16.89
N GLN A 127 2.63 -3.77 16.12
CA GLN A 127 3.61 -3.60 15.06
C GLN A 127 3.04 -2.65 14.01
N SER A 128 3.72 -1.51 13.80
CA SER A 128 3.53 -0.66 12.63
C SER A 128 3.93 -1.48 11.39
N GLY A 129 2.96 -1.94 10.64
CA GLY A 129 3.14 -2.63 9.38
C GLY A 129 1.99 -2.28 8.46
N TRP A 130 2.30 -2.09 7.19
CA TRP A 130 1.43 -1.66 6.09
C TRP A 130 0.04 -2.31 6.04
N TRP A 131 -0.04 -3.56 6.50
CA TRP A 131 -1.29 -4.32 6.57
C TRP A 131 -2.32 -3.75 7.59
N TRP A 132 -1.87 -3.06 8.64
CA TRP A 132 -2.75 -2.56 9.71
C TRP A 132 -3.45 -1.24 9.38
N GLN A 133 -2.92 -0.39 8.49
CA GLN A 133 -3.64 0.80 8.02
C GLN A 133 -4.84 0.37 7.16
N MET A 134 -4.63 -0.51 6.17
CA MET A 134 -5.70 -1.11 5.35
C MET A 134 -6.76 -1.82 6.22
N ALA A 135 -6.34 -2.67 7.17
CA ALA A 135 -7.28 -3.38 8.05
C ALA A 135 -8.08 -2.45 8.97
N LYS A 136 -7.55 -1.25 9.30
CA LYS A 136 -8.24 -0.24 10.11
C LYS A 136 -9.38 0.40 9.33
N GLU A 137 -9.14 0.73 8.05
CA GLU A 137 -10.14 1.30 7.15
C GLU A 137 -11.29 0.32 6.87
N TYR A 138 -10.98 -0.96 6.60
CA TYR A 138 -11.99 -2.00 6.36
C TYR A 138 -12.93 -2.26 7.56
N LEU A 139 -12.47 -2.03 8.79
CA LEU A 139 -13.26 -2.28 10.01
C LEU A 139 -14.14 -1.10 10.44
N TRP A 140 -13.93 0.10 9.91
CA TRP A 140 -14.60 1.31 10.39
C TRP A 140 -15.89 1.65 9.65
N HIS A 141 -16.03 1.27 8.37
CA HIS A 141 -17.18 1.65 7.55
C HIS A 141 -18.35 0.66 7.51
N VAL A 142 -18.33 -0.42 8.31
CA VAL A 142 -19.52 -1.28 8.47
C VAL A 142 -20.44 -0.65 9.54
N PRO A 143 -21.61 -0.09 9.20
CA PRO A 143 -22.55 0.35 10.21
C PRO A 143 -23.02 -0.90 10.95
N SER A 144 -22.68 -1.02 12.24
CA SER A 144 -23.10 -2.17 13.03
C SER A 144 -24.63 -2.19 13.11
N THR A 145 -25.30 -2.99 12.27
CA THR A 145 -26.72 -3.32 12.43
C THR A 145 -26.87 -4.38 13.52
N ARG A 146 -26.28 -4.15 14.70
CA ARG A 146 -26.63 -4.92 15.89
C ARG A 146 -28.01 -4.47 16.36
N ARG A 147 -29.02 -5.21 15.92
CA ARG A 147 -30.37 -5.17 16.51
C ARG A 147 -30.25 -5.40 18.02
N ARG A 148 -30.47 -4.34 18.80
CA ARG A 148 -30.52 -4.38 20.26
C ARG A 148 -31.69 -5.30 20.67
N LYS A 149 -31.39 -6.50 21.20
CA LYS A 149 -32.41 -7.32 21.87
C LYS A 149 -32.97 -6.50 23.05
N ARG A 150 -34.25 -6.14 22.97
CA ARG A 150 -35.01 -5.60 24.10
C ARG A 150 -35.27 -6.73 25.10
N LYS A 151 -35.07 -6.43 26.39
CA LYS A 151 -35.63 -7.20 27.52
C LYS A 151 -37.11 -6.87 27.64
#